data_AF-A0A0R1Z2V5-F1
#
_entry.id   AF-A0A0R1Z2V5-F1
#
_cell.length_a   1.000
_cell.length_b   1.000
_cell.length_c   1.000
_cell.angle_alpha   90.00
_cell.angle_beta   90.00
_cell.angle_gamma   90.00
#
_symmetry.space_group_name_H-M   'P 1'
#
loop_
_entity.id
_entity.type
_entity.pdbx_description
1 polymer ?
#
loop_
_entity_poly.entity_id
_entity_poly.type
_entity_poly.pdbx_seq_one_letter_code
_entity_poly.pdbx_strand_id
1 'polypeptide(L)'
;MKTLILISHPKFEDSGTQQFLKTSFYSLDDVKYQVIDELYSSSESGQIDVDKEQAAMTDFDRIVFQFPMYWYSSPASLKQFMDDVFTRNYVVANRSLKTKELGIVVTLGDSEADFQAGGKEQFTISELLRPFQAFANKSGMTYLKPFVVNQFGYKDPTEKEQLLVAYLQYLSAEMPLSLENREQWLVARLQATKEGKADDQVQAIDLVINSLEDQQATVESLKQDVKMIRDQEE
;
A
#
# COMPACT_ATOMS: atom_id res chain seq x y z
N MET A 1 9.94 8.81 -2.92
CA MET A 1 8.58 8.56 -3.43
C MET A 1 7.62 8.93 -2.31
N LYS A 2 6.64 9.81 -2.58
CA LYS A 2 5.68 10.26 -1.57
C LYS A 2 4.36 9.53 -1.72
N THR A 3 3.81 9.05 -0.60
CA THR A 3 2.55 8.30 -0.58
C THR A 3 1.51 8.99 0.28
N LEU A 4 0.31 9.19 -0.27
CA LEU A 4 -0.86 9.64 0.47
C LEU A 4 -1.83 8.49 0.68
N ILE A 5 -2.21 8.24 1.93
CA ILE A 5 -3.16 7.21 2.31
C ILE A 5 -4.48 7.86 2.66
N LEU A 6 -5.50 7.58 1.87
CA LEU A 6 -6.87 8.01 2.11
C LEU A 6 -7.61 6.88 2.84
N ILE A 7 -7.81 7.06 4.13
CA ILE A 7 -8.43 6.07 5.01
C ILE A 7 -9.93 6.34 5.09
N SER A 8 -10.74 5.34 4.74
CA SER A 8 -12.18 5.37 4.95
C SER A 8 -12.55 4.25 5.91
N HIS A 9 -12.94 4.62 7.13
CA HIS A 9 -13.31 3.70 8.19
C HIS A 9 -14.25 4.40 9.19
N PRO A 10 -15.56 4.08 9.20
CA PRO A 10 -16.55 4.78 10.04
C PRO A 10 -16.27 4.77 11.54
N LYS A 11 -15.54 3.76 12.03
CA LYS A 11 -15.06 3.65 13.42
C LYS A 11 -13.54 3.58 13.49
N PHE A 12 -12.86 4.55 12.87
CA PHE A 12 -11.40 4.53 12.74
C PHE A 12 -10.70 4.35 14.09
N GLU A 13 -11.13 5.10 15.11
CA GLU A 13 -10.52 5.06 16.44
C GLU A 13 -10.69 3.72 17.16
N ASP A 14 -11.81 3.02 16.97
CA ASP A 14 -12.10 1.74 17.63
C ASP A 14 -11.46 0.52 16.92
N SER A 15 -10.82 0.71 15.76
CA SER A 15 -10.34 -0.38 14.92
C SER A 15 -8.91 -0.77 15.28
N GLY A 16 -8.75 -1.89 15.99
CA GLY A 16 -7.42 -2.41 16.36
C GLY A 16 -6.48 -2.64 15.17
N THR A 17 -7.01 -3.02 14.01
CA THR A 17 -6.23 -3.16 12.77
C THR A 17 -5.71 -1.82 12.27
N GLN A 18 -6.57 -0.79 12.25
CA GLN A 18 -6.18 0.54 11.79
C GLN A 18 -5.18 1.19 12.75
N GLN A 19 -5.40 1.05 14.07
CA GLN A 19 -4.46 1.55 15.08
C GLN A 19 -3.09 0.87 14.97
N PHE A 20 -3.05 -0.43 14.71
CA PHE A 20 -1.78 -1.13 14.46
C PHE A 20 -1.09 -0.58 13.20
N LEU A 21 -1.81 -0.45 12.09
CA LEU A 21 -1.23 0.12 10.86
C LEU A 21 -0.85 1.60 11.03
N LYS A 22 -1.51 2.37 11.90
CA LYS A 22 -1.17 3.77 12.19
C LYS A 22 0.22 3.93 12.77
N THR A 23 0.74 2.92 13.48
CA THR A 23 2.13 2.95 13.99
C THR A 23 3.16 3.07 12.87
N SER A 24 2.87 2.54 11.69
CA SER A 24 3.74 2.64 10.50
C SER A 24 3.93 4.09 10.04
N PHE A 25 2.94 4.96 10.23
CA PHE A 25 2.96 6.34 9.73
C PHE A 25 3.98 7.22 10.47
N TYR A 26 4.27 6.92 11.73
CA TYR A 26 5.33 7.61 12.48
C TYR A 26 6.73 7.20 12.04
N SER A 27 6.83 6.15 11.22
CA SER A 27 8.11 5.55 10.88
C SER A 27 8.55 5.93 9.46
N LEU A 28 7.69 6.59 8.66
CA LEU A 28 7.96 6.94 7.26
C LEU A 28 7.59 8.42 6.99
N ASP A 29 8.60 9.28 6.84
CA ASP A 29 8.40 10.73 6.67
C ASP A 29 7.69 11.10 5.35
N ASP A 30 7.91 10.31 4.30
CA ASP A 30 7.32 10.50 2.97
C ASP A 30 5.89 9.91 2.84
N VAL A 31 5.37 9.31 3.91
CA VAL A 31 4.01 8.76 3.95
C VAL A 31 3.13 9.65 4.80
N LYS A 32 2.05 10.16 4.19
CA LYS A 32 1.00 10.88 4.92
C LYS A 32 -0.30 10.09 4.84
N TYR A 33 -1.14 10.26 5.85
CA TYR A 33 -2.49 9.70 5.85
C TYR A 33 -3.52 10.80 6.12
N GLN A 34 -4.74 10.54 5.69
CA GLN A 34 -5.89 11.40 5.88
C GLN A 34 -7.12 10.53 6.05
N VAL A 35 -7.89 10.78 7.11
CA VAL A 35 -9.12 10.02 7.40
C VAL A 35 -10.29 10.75 6.74
N ILE A 36 -10.88 10.14 5.71
CA ILE A 36 -11.96 10.73 4.91
C ILE A 36 -13.18 11.04 5.79
N ASP A 37 -13.54 10.12 6.69
CA ASP A 37 -14.70 10.28 7.57
C ASP A 37 -14.58 11.53 8.47
N GLU A 38 -13.36 11.92 8.87
CA GLU A 38 -13.08 13.14 9.64
C GLU A 38 -13.28 14.42 8.82
N LEU A 39 -12.97 14.39 7.52
CA LEU A 39 -13.18 15.54 6.62
C LEU A 39 -14.67 15.88 6.49
N TYR A 40 -15.50 14.86 6.34
CA TYR A 40 -16.94 15.05 6.21
C TYR A 40 -17.62 15.41 7.54
N SER A 41 -17.14 14.85 8.66
CA SER A 41 -17.71 15.14 10.00
C SER A 41 -17.28 16.48 10.58
N SER A 42 -16.11 17.00 10.19
CA SER A 42 -15.64 18.33 10.60
C SER A 42 -16.29 19.49 9.82
N SER A 43 -16.95 19.19 8.71
CA SER A 43 -17.67 20.17 7.90
C SER A 43 -19.08 20.40 8.42
N GLU A 44 -19.41 21.63 8.83
CA GLU A 44 -20.77 22.00 9.26
C GLU A 44 -21.83 21.78 8.16
N SER A 45 -21.43 21.84 6.88
CA SER A 45 -22.30 21.62 5.72
C SER A 45 -22.27 20.18 5.20
N GLY A 46 -21.40 19.32 5.74
CA GLY A 46 -21.12 17.99 5.19
C GLY A 46 -20.45 18.01 3.81
N GLN A 47 -19.89 19.16 3.40
CA GLN A 47 -19.17 19.32 2.14
C GLN A 47 -17.67 19.52 2.40
N ILE A 48 -16.83 18.85 1.61
CA ILE A 48 -15.38 19.00 1.66
C ILE A 48 -14.90 20.07 0.67
N ASP A 49 -13.77 20.69 0.96
CA ASP A 49 -13.11 21.62 0.05
C ASP A 49 -12.38 20.84 -1.05
N VAL A 50 -13.07 20.63 -2.17
CA VAL A 50 -12.58 19.83 -3.30
C VAL A 50 -11.26 20.34 -3.85
N ASP A 51 -11.07 21.65 -3.94
CA ASP A 51 -9.84 22.25 -4.49
C ASP A 51 -8.66 22.01 -3.55
N LYS A 52 -8.89 22.12 -2.24
CA LYS A 52 -7.88 21.78 -1.22
C LYS A 52 -7.47 20.31 -1.29
N GLU A 53 -8.43 19.38 -1.42
CA GLU A 53 -8.14 17.95 -1.50
C GLU A 53 -7.39 17.59 -2.81
N GLN A 54 -7.79 18.18 -3.93
CA GLN A 54 -7.10 18.03 -5.20
C GLN A 54 -5.66 18.59 -5.15
N ALA A 55 -5.47 19.74 -4.49
CA ALA A 55 -4.15 20.33 -4.28
C ALA A 55 -3.28 19.45 -3.39
N ALA A 56 -3.84 18.90 -2.29
CA ALA A 56 -3.14 18.02 -1.38
C ALA A 56 -2.57 16.77 -2.07
N MET A 57 -3.26 16.22 -3.08
CA MET A 57 -2.79 15.05 -3.85
C MET A 57 -1.69 15.36 -4.88
N THR A 58 -1.39 16.64 -5.15
CA THR A 58 -0.46 17.04 -6.22
C THR A 58 0.95 16.52 -5.97
N ASP A 59 1.42 16.64 -4.73
CA ASP A 59 2.80 16.33 -4.34
C ASP A 59 3.08 14.84 -4.10
N PHE A 60 2.07 13.98 -4.27
CA PHE A 60 2.19 12.54 -3.98
C PHE A 60 2.28 11.71 -5.25
N ASP A 61 3.23 10.78 -5.29
CA ASP A 61 3.44 9.87 -6.42
C ASP A 61 2.45 8.70 -6.37
N ARG A 62 2.13 8.24 -5.15
CA ARG A 62 1.22 7.12 -4.89
C ARG A 62 0.05 7.55 -4.03
N ILE A 63 -1.15 7.19 -4.46
CA ILE A 63 -2.38 7.36 -3.68
C ILE A 63 -2.86 5.97 -3.27
N VAL A 64 -3.12 5.78 -1.97
CA VAL A 64 -3.58 4.51 -1.42
C VAL A 64 -4.97 4.69 -0.83
N PHE A 65 -5.95 3.91 -1.28
CA PHE A 65 -7.24 3.84 -0.61
C PHE A 65 -7.20 2.71 0.42
N GLN A 66 -7.43 3.05 1.69
CA GLN A 66 -7.40 2.10 2.79
C GLN A 66 -8.76 2.01 3.46
N PHE A 67 -9.37 0.82 3.47
CA PHE A 67 -10.71 0.65 3.99
C PHE A 67 -11.02 -0.79 4.40
N PRO A 68 -11.98 -1.01 5.33
CA PRO A 68 -12.57 -2.32 5.54
C PRO A 68 -13.53 -2.66 4.41
N MET A 69 -13.52 -3.92 3.96
CA MET A 69 -14.48 -4.39 2.96
C MET A 69 -15.86 -4.53 3.61
N TYR A 70 -16.79 -3.65 3.23
CA TYR A 70 -18.18 -3.70 3.66
C TYR A 70 -19.04 -4.12 2.48
N TRP A 71 -19.75 -5.24 2.63
CA TRP A 71 -20.60 -5.81 1.58
C TRP A 71 -19.88 -5.88 0.22
N TYR A 72 -18.68 -6.46 0.22
CA TYR A 72 -17.85 -6.64 -0.98
C TYR A 72 -17.41 -5.34 -1.68
N SER A 73 -17.49 -4.20 -0.98
CA SER A 73 -17.11 -2.89 -1.50
C SER A 73 -16.46 -2.03 -0.41
N SER A 74 -16.16 -0.76 -0.72
CA SER A 74 -15.71 0.23 0.25
C SER A 74 -16.86 0.78 1.09
N PRO A 75 -16.56 1.41 2.25
CA PRO A 75 -17.53 2.22 2.95
C PRO A 75 -18.03 3.38 2.09
N ALA A 76 -19.20 3.92 2.45
CA ALA A 76 -19.87 4.99 1.72
C ALA A 76 -19.01 6.27 1.64
N SER A 77 -18.23 6.57 2.69
CA SER A 77 -17.39 7.77 2.75
C SER A 77 -16.32 7.79 1.66
N LEU A 78 -15.69 6.65 1.35
CA LEU A 78 -14.75 6.59 0.21
C LEU A 78 -15.46 6.84 -1.11
N LYS A 79 -16.64 6.26 -1.31
CA LYS A 79 -17.39 6.45 -2.55
C LYS A 79 -17.81 7.91 -2.74
N GLN A 80 -18.26 8.55 -1.66
CA GLN A 80 -18.61 9.97 -1.65
C GLN A 80 -17.38 10.84 -1.97
N PHE A 81 -16.24 10.58 -1.32
CA PHE A 81 -14.98 11.26 -1.62
C PHE A 81 -14.59 11.13 -3.08
N MET A 82 -14.74 9.93 -3.64
CA MET A 82 -14.43 9.70 -5.05
C MET A 82 -15.33 10.51 -5.98
N ASP A 83 -16.62 10.63 -5.68
CA ASP A 83 -17.58 11.38 -6.50
C ASP A 83 -17.36 12.89 -6.40
N ASP A 84 -17.03 13.40 -5.21
CA ASP A 84 -16.83 14.82 -4.96
C ASP A 84 -15.47 15.31 -5.49
N VAL A 85 -14.39 14.58 -5.19
CA VAL A 85 -13.01 15.04 -5.44
C VAL A 85 -12.53 14.71 -6.84
N PHE A 86 -12.83 13.51 -7.36
CA PHE A 86 -12.35 13.06 -8.68
C PHE A 86 -13.27 13.51 -9.81
N THR A 87 -13.45 14.83 -9.90
CA THR A 87 -14.26 15.47 -10.93
C THR A 87 -13.76 15.15 -12.34
N ARG A 88 -14.65 15.24 -13.33
CA ARG A 88 -14.29 15.08 -14.74
C ARG A 88 -13.17 16.02 -15.18
N ASN A 89 -13.17 17.26 -14.69
CA ASN A 89 -12.13 18.23 -15.02
C ASN A 89 -10.78 17.79 -14.47
N TYR A 90 -10.72 17.33 -13.21
CA TYR A 90 -9.47 16.88 -12.59
C TYR A 90 -8.93 15.60 -13.24
N VAL A 91 -9.79 14.58 -13.41
CA VAL A 91 -9.37 13.25 -13.89
C VAL A 91 -9.13 13.22 -15.40
N VAL A 92 -10.04 13.81 -16.18
CA VAL A 92 -10.05 13.64 -17.65
C VAL A 92 -9.49 14.85 -18.37
N ALA A 93 -9.92 16.07 -18.02
CA ALA A 93 -9.50 17.27 -18.73
C ALA A 93 -8.04 17.65 -18.40
N ASN A 94 -7.72 17.74 -17.11
CA ASN A 94 -6.40 18.11 -16.60
C ASN A 94 -5.46 16.90 -16.53
N ARG A 95 -6.01 15.68 -16.48
CA ARG A 95 -5.25 14.43 -16.31
C ARG A 95 -4.32 14.49 -15.10
N SER A 96 -4.76 15.11 -14.00
CA SER A 96 -3.94 15.40 -12.82
C SER A 96 -3.41 14.16 -12.10
N LEU A 97 -4.06 13.02 -12.31
CA LEU A 97 -3.67 11.73 -11.72
C LEU A 97 -2.81 10.87 -12.66
N LYS A 98 -2.54 11.32 -13.88
CA LYS A 98 -1.75 10.56 -14.84
C LYS A 98 -0.37 10.26 -14.24
N THR A 99 0.15 9.05 -14.50
CA THR A 99 1.44 8.52 -14.03
C THR A 99 1.55 8.30 -12.52
N LYS A 100 0.56 8.69 -11.71
CA LYS A 100 0.50 8.33 -10.29
C LYS A 100 0.11 6.86 -10.13
N GLU A 101 0.42 6.29 -8.99
CA GLU A 101 0.05 4.91 -8.66
C GLU A 101 -1.21 4.88 -7.79
N LEU A 102 -2.11 3.92 -8.05
CA LEU A 102 -3.24 3.64 -7.17
C LEU A 102 -3.02 2.33 -6.45
N GLY A 103 -2.84 2.40 -5.13
CA GLY A 103 -2.85 1.25 -4.23
C GLY A 103 -4.20 1.07 -3.55
N ILE A 104 -4.60 -0.17 -3.31
CA ILE A 104 -5.72 -0.51 -2.42
C ILE A 104 -5.18 -1.28 -1.21
N VAL A 105 -5.60 -0.90 -0.01
CA VAL A 105 -5.36 -1.63 1.24
C VAL A 105 -6.73 -1.99 1.79
N VAL A 106 -7.06 -3.27 1.74
CA VAL A 106 -8.38 -3.75 2.14
C VAL A 106 -8.28 -4.67 3.34
N THR A 107 -9.06 -4.39 4.38
CA THR A 107 -9.15 -5.27 5.56
C THR A 107 -10.39 -6.15 5.49
N LEU A 108 -10.21 -7.45 5.71
CA LEU A 108 -11.25 -8.48 5.63
C LEU A 108 -11.45 -9.16 6.99
N GLY A 109 -12.71 -9.44 7.33
CA GLY A 109 -13.04 -10.30 8.47
C GLY A 109 -12.81 -11.79 8.14
N ASP A 110 -13.11 -12.18 6.91
CA ASP A 110 -13.02 -13.56 6.42
C ASP A 110 -11.62 -13.94 5.94
N SER A 111 -11.40 -15.23 5.72
CA SER A 111 -10.12 -15.74 5.21
C SER A 111 -9.94 -15.35 3.75
N GLU A 112 -8.73 -14.98 3.36
CA GLU A 112 -8.40 -14.72 1.94
C GLU A 112 -8.64 -15.97 1.08
N ALA A 113 -8.49 -17.18 1.65
CA ALA A 113 -8.74 -18.44 0.96
C ALA A 113 -10.21 -18.69 0.59
N ASP A 114 -11.16 -17.96 1.21
CA ASP A 114 -12.58 -18.06 0.87
C ASP A 114 -12.91 -17.29 -0.43
N PHE A 115 -12.05 -16.37 -0.87
CA PHE A 115 -12.20 -15.52 -2.07
C PHE A 115 -11.61 -16.16 -3.33
N GLN A 116 -12.24 -17.24 -3.78
CA GLN A 116 -11.89 -17.90 -5.03
C GLN A 116 -13.08 -18.71 -5.57
N ALA A 117 -13.02 -19.12 -6.84
CA ALA A 117 -13.98 -20.04 -7.40
C ALA A 117 -14.01 -21.35 -6.59
N GLY A 118 -15.21 -21.77 -6.16
CA GLY A 118 -15.39 -22.93 -5.27
C GLY A 118 -15.13 -22.66 -3.78
N GLY A 119 -14.61 -21.48 -3.42
CA GLY A 119 -14.56 -20.98 -2.04
C GLY A 119 -15.91 -20.42 -1.58
N LYS A 120 -16.05 -20.05 -0.31
CA LYS A 120 -17.35 -19.58 0.22
C LYS A 120 -17.85 -18.31 -0.48
N GLU A 121 -16.95 -17.38 -0.77
CA GLU A 121 -17.29 -16.09 -1.37
C GLU A 121 -17.44 -16.16 -2.89
N GLN A 122 -17.03 -17.26 -3.53
CA GLN A 122 -17.14 -17.54 -4.97
C GLN A 122 -16.38 -16.60 -5.92
N PHE A 123 -15.89 -15.45 -5.43
CA PHE A 123 -15.20 -14.43 -6.22
C PHE A 123 -13.83 -14.13 -5.64
N THR A 124 -12.87 -13.79 -6.49
CA THR A 124 -11.58 -13.28 -6.04
C THR A 124 -11.69 -11.83 -5.58
N ILE A 125 -10.83 -11.42 -4.65
CA ILE A 125 -10.71 -10.02 -4.23
C ILE A 125 -10.43 -9.10 -5.43
N SER A 126 -9.67 -9.59 -6.41
CA SER A 126 -9.39 -8.86 -7.65
C SER A 126 -10.62 -8.62 -8.52
N GLU A 127 -11.63 -9.49 -8.47
CA GLU A 127 -12.92 -9.28 -9.15
C GLU A 127 -13.76 -8.24 -8.41
N LEU A 128 -13.81 -8.33 -7.08
CA LEU A 128 -14.58 -7.40 -6.25
C LEU A 128 -14.04 -5.97 -6.33
N LEU A 129 -12.73 -5.80 -6.48
CA LEU A 129 -12.07 -4.48 -6.55
C LEU A 129 -11.99 -3.90 -7.98
N ARG A 130 -12.63 -4.52 -8.98
CA ARG A 130 -12.61 -4.04 -10.38
C ARG A 130 -13.06 -2.59 -10.56
N PRO A 131 -14.05 -2.04 -9.82
CA PRO A 131 -14.42 -0.64 -9.96
C PRO A 131 -13.24 0.32 -9.71
N PHE A 132 -12.38 0.03 -8.73
CA PHE A 132 -11.19 0.85 -8.44
C PHE A 132 -10.12 0.71 -9.53
N GLN A 133 -9.95 -0.49 -10.08
CA GLN A 133 -9.06 -0.69 -11.20
C GLN A 133 -9.56 0.05 -12.46
N ALA A 134 -10.86 0.01 -12.73
CA ALA A 134 -11.46 0.74 -13.83
C ALA A 134 -11.26 2.25 -13.67
N PHE A 135 -11.38 2.76 -12.43
CA PHE A 135 -11.06 4.14 -12.08
C PHE A 135 -9.59 4.47 -12.38
N ALA A 136 -8.63 3.68 -11.88
CA ALA A 136 -7.19 3.87 -12.15
C ALA A 136 -6.87 3.91 -13.65
N ASN A 137 -7.45 2.96 -14.40
CA ASN A 137 -7.27 2.91 -15.86
C ASN A 137 -7.82 4.17 -16.53
N LYS A 138 -8.97 4.67 -16.08
CA LYS A 138 -9.59 5.87 -16.62
C LYS A 138 -8.81 7.14 -16.29
N SER A 139 -8.22 7.22 -15.10
CA SER A 139 -7.41 8.34 -14.62
C SER A 139 -5.98 8.32 -15.17
N GLY A 140 -5.55 7.23 -15.81
CA GLY A 140 -4.19 7.06 -16.33
C GLY A 140 -3.17 6.77 -15.23
N MET A 141 -3.62 6.19 -14.11
CA MET A 141 -2.80 5.72 -13.01
C MET A 141 -2.34 4.28 -13.25
N THR A 142 -1.24 3.90 -12.60
CA THR A 142 -0.82 2.50 -12.51
C THR A 142 -1.55 1.83 -11.35
N TYR A 143 -2.42 0.86 -11.65
CA TYR A 143 -3.11 0.09 -10.61
C TYR A 143 -2.18 -0.96 -10.00
N LEU A 144 -1.91 -0.84 -8.70
CA LEU A 144 -1.06 -1.77 -7.96
C LEU A 144 -1.86 -2.99 -7.51
N LYS A 145 -1.15 -4.11 -7.26
CA LYS A 145 -1.77 -5.29 -6.64
C LYS A 145 -2.34 -4.90 -5.27
N PRO A 146 -3.63 -5.15 -4.98
CA PRO A 146 -4.21 -4.85 -3.67
C PRO A 146 -3.46 -5.52 -2.53
N PHE A 147 -3.27 -4.78 -1.44
CA PHE A 147 -2.74 -5.29 -0.18
C PHE A 147 -3.91 -5.73 0.70
N VAL A 148 -3.97 -7.01 1.00
CA VAL A 148 -5.08 -7.63 1.73
C VAL A 148 -4.66 -7.90 3.16
N VAL A 149 -5.44 -7.40 4.11
CA VAL A 149 -5.28 -7.67 5.54
C VAL A 149 -6.48 -8.50 6.00
N ASN A 150 -6.34 -9.82 6.01
CA ASN A 150 -7.39 -10.72 6.45
C ASN A 150 -7.20 -11.14 7.91
N GLN A 151 -8.31 -11.36 8.63
CA GLN A 151 -8.30 -12.03 9.94
C GLN A 151 -7.27 -11.47 10.94
N PHE A 152 -7.01 -10.15 10.90
CA PHE A 152 -5.93 -9.52 11.67
C PHE A 152 -6.02 -9.80 13.18
N GLY A 153 -7.25 -9.84 13.73
CA GLY A 153 -7.48 -10.15 15.13
C GLY A 153 -7.03 -11.56 15.55
N TYR A 154 -6.97 -12.51 14.62
CA TYR A 154 -6.56 -13.89 14.87
C TYR A 154 -5.07 -14.14 14.65
N LYS A 155 -4.34 -13.18 14.08
CA LYS A 155 -2.90 -13.31 13.81
C LYS A 155 -2.07 -13.26 15.09
N ASP A 156 -1.03 -14.09 15.13
CA ASP A 156 -0.03 -14.06 16.20
C ASP A 156 0.88 -12.81 16.10
N PRO A 157 1.71 -12.52 17.12
CA PRO A 157 2.59 -11.35 17.09
C PRO A 157 3.58 -11.33 15.91
N THR A 158 4.15 -12.48 15.55
CA THR A 158 5.13 -12.58 14.46
C THR A 158 4.48 -12.35 13.10
N GLU A 159 3.28 -12.89 12.88
CA GLU A 159 2.49 -12.64 11.68
C GLU A 159 2.11 -11.17 11.54
N LYS A 160 1.82 -10.49 12.66
CA LYS A 160 1.53 -9.05 12.69
C LYS A 160 2.76 -8.21 12.34
N GLU A 161 3.93 -8.58 12.83
CA GLU A 161 5.20 -7.91 12.48
C GLU A 161 5.54 -8.10 11.00
N GLN A 162 5.40 -9.32 10.47
CA GLN A 162 5.62 -9.59 9.04
C GLN A 162 4.64 -8.79 8.16
N LEU A 163 3.37 -8.73 8.58
CA LEU A 163 2.36 -7.92 7.89
C LEU A 163 2.74 -6.43 7.91
N LEU A 164 3.25 -5.91 9.04
CA LEU A 164 3.70 -4.54 9.15
C LEU A 164 4.86 -4.24 8.18
N VAL A 165 5.85 -5.13 8.09
CA VAL A 165 6.96 -4.97 7.14
C VAL A 165 6.45 -5.00 5.70
N ALA A 166 5.57 -5.93 5.36
CA ALA A 166 4.98 -6.01 4.03
C ALA A 166 4.15 -4.75 3.69
N TYR A 167 3.45 -4.19 4.69
CA TYR A 167 2.69 -2.96 4.57
C TYR A 167 3.61 -1.75 4.34
N LEU A 168 4.69 -1.62 5.12
CA LEU A 168 5.70 -0.58 4.93
C LEU A 168 6.33 -0.64 3.53
N GLN A 169 6.67 -1.84 3.04
CA GLN A 169 7.12 -2.06 1.67
C GLN A 169 6.08 -1.58 0.66
N TYR A 170 4.81 -1.98 0.84
CA TYR A 170 3.73 -1.57 -0.04
C TYR A 170 3.53 -0.05 -0.10
N LEU A 171 3.83 0.67 0.98
CA LEU A 171 3.68 2.12 1.03
C LEU A 171 4.87 2.90 0.47
N SER A 172 6.09 2.37 0.57
CA SER A 172 7.32 3.15 0.34
C SER A 172 8.36 2.51 -0.58
N ALA A 173 8.21 1.24 -0.95
CA ALA A 173 9.06 0.61 -1.95
C ALA A 173 8.64 0.95 -3.38
N GLU A 174 9.61 0.93 -4.27
CA GLU A 174 9.40 1.09 -5.71
C GLU A 174 8.64 -0.13 -6.29
N MET A 175 7.64 0.14 -7.12
CA MET A 175 6.82 -0.90 -7.75
C MET A 175 7.26 -1.15 -9.19
N PRO A 176 7.13 -2.40 -9.70
CA PRO A 176 6.56 -3.57 -9.05
C PRO A 176 7.43 -4.09 -7.90
N LEU A 177 6.81 -4.73 -6.90
CA LEU A 177 7.48 -5.24 -5.71
C LEU A 177 8.30 -6.52 -6.02
N SER A 178 9.29 -6.38 -6.90
CA SER A 178 10.25 -7.42 -7.28
C SER A 178 11.13 -7.81 -6.09
N LEU A 179 11.83 -8.94 -6.18
CA LEU A 179 12.81 -9.33 -5.15
C LEU A 179 13.86 -8.23 -4.94
N GLU A 180 14.40 -7.70 -6.03
CA GLU A 180 15.40 -6.63 -6.04
C GLU A 180 14.88 -5.36 -5.35
N ASN A 181 13.69 -4.87 -5.72
CA ASN A 181 13.12 -3.65 -5.11
C ASN A 181 12.82 -3.85 -3.62
N ARG A 182 12.45 -5.07 -3.21
CA ARG A 182 12.21 -5.41 -1.80
C ARG A 182 13.50 -5.41 -0.99
N GLU A 183 14.57 -5.96 -1.55
CA GLU A 183 15.89 -6.02 -0.92
C GLU A 183 16.50 -4.62 -0.80
N GLN A 184 16.50 -3.84 -1.88
CA GLN A 184 16.96 -2.45 -1.87
C GLN A 184 16.22 -1.61 -0.82
N TRP A 185 14.88 -1.74 -0.78
CA TRP A 185 14.08 -1.09 0.24
C TRP A 185 14.44 -1.54 1.66
N LEU A 186 14.62 -2.85 1.87
CA LEU A 186 14.93 -3.41 3.18
C LEU A 186 16.30 -2.95 3.68
N VAL A 187 17.31 -2.95 2.81
CA VAL A 187 18.67 -2.46 3.11
C VAL A 187 18.62 -0.98 3.49
N ALA A 188 17.98 -0.13 2.67
CA ALA A 188 17.82 1.30 2.97
C ALA A 188 17.10 1.52 4.31
N ARG A 189 16.08 0.70 4.59
CA ARG A 189 15.32 0.78 5.83
C ARG A 189 16.13 0.38 7.05
N LEU A 190 16.90 -0.70 6.95
CA LEU A 190 17.81 -1.17 8.00
C LEU A 190 18.89 -0.13 8.28
N GLN A 191 19.45 0.50 7.24
CA GLN A 191 20.40 1.61 7.38
C GLN A 191 19.81 2.79 8.16
N ALA A 192 18.60 3.23 7.80
CA ALA A 192 17.92 4.32 8.52
C ALA A 192 17.60 3.95 9.99
N THR A 193 17.34 2.67 10.26
CA THR A 193 17.00 2.20 11.61
C THR A 193 18.21 2.18 12.56
N LYS A 194 19.45 2.30 12.04
CA LYS A 194 20.67 2.38 12.86
C LYS A 194 20.72 3.65 13.71
N GLU A 195 20.09 4.74 13.25
CA GLU A 195 20.10 6.00 13.96
C GLU A 195 19.44 5.86 15.35
N GLY A 196 20.16 6.27 16.40
CA GLY A 196 19.69 6.16 17.78
C GLY A 196 19.73 4.76 18.39
N LYS A 197 20.38 3.77 17.75
CA LYS A 197 20.59 2.43 18.31
C LYS A 197 21.94 2.29 19.01
N ALA A 198 22.04 1.33 19.92
CA ALA A 198 23.28 1.00 20.61
C ALA A 198 24.26 0.28 19.67
N ASP A 199 25.57 0.34 19.96
CA ASP A 199 26.62 -0.17 19.08
C ASP A 199 26.48 -1.67 18.75
N ASP A 200 26.02 -2.48 19.71
CA ASP A 200 25.76 -3.92 19.54
C ASP A 200 24.61 -4.17 18.54
N GLN A 201 23.56 -3.36 18.60
CA GLN A 201 22.44 -3.42 17.67
C GLN A 201 22.84 -2.94 16.28
N VAL A 202 23.67 -1.89 16.18
CA VAL A 202 24.20 -1.40 14.90
C VAL A 202 25.03 -2.50 14.22
N GLN A 203 25.91 -3.18 14.96
CA GLN A 203 26.70 -4.30 14.43
C GLN A 203 25.81 -5.47 13.96
N ALA A 204 24.76 -5.81 14.72
CA ALA A 204 23.82 -6.84 14.31
C ALA A 204 23.09 -6.47 13.00
N ILE A 205 22.70 -5.20 12.84
CA ILE A 205 22.09 -4.70 11.61
C ILE A 205 23.09 -4.75 10.44
N ASP A 206 24.35 -4.37 10.66
CA ASP A 206 25.40 -4.45 9.64
C ASP A 206 25.61 -5.89 9.13
N LEU A 207 25.61 -6.87 10.03
CA LEU A 207 25.73 -8.28 9.64
C LEU A 207 24.55 -8.74 8.76
N VAL A 208 23.33 -8.29 9.07
CA VAL A 208 22.14 -8.61 8.26
C VAL A 208 22.23 -7.94 6.90
N ILE A 209 22.63 -6.66 6.84
CA ILE A 209 22.79 -5.94 5.57
C ILE A 209 23.82 -6.63 4.68
N ASN A 210 25.01 -6.94 5.21
CA ASN A 210 26.06 -7.61 4.44
C ASN A 210 25.59 -8.97 3.92
N SER A 211 24.87 -9.74 4.75
CA SER A 211 24.33 -11.03 4.33
C SER A 211 23.30 -10.90 3.20
N LEU A 212 22.49 -9.83 3.18
CA LEU A 212 21.52 -9.59 2.11
C LEU A 212 22.22 -9.19 0.81
N GLU A 213 23.22 -8.32 0.89
CA GLU A 213 24.01 -7.87 -0.27
C GLU A 213 24.79 -9.04 -0.91
N ASP A 214 25.39 -9.92 -0.11
CA ASP A 214 26.09 -11.12 -0.59
C ASP A 214 25.13 -12.11 -1.29
N GLN A 215 23.92 -12.29 -0.74
CA GLN A 215 22.88 -13.13 -1.34
C GLN A 215 22.38 -12.53 -2.67
N GLN A 216 22.21 -11.21 -2.73
CA GLN A 216 21.81 -10.52 -3.95
C GLN A 216 22.86 -10.72 -5.06
N ALA A 217 24.14 -10.53 -4.76
CA ALA A 217 25.24 -10.76 -5.70
C ALA A 217 25.25 -12.21 -6.23
N THR A 218 24.95 -13.17 -5.34
CA THR A 218 24.83 -14.59 -5.72
C THR A 218 23.67 -14.82 -6.69
N VAL A 219 22.49 -14.24 -6.41
CA VAL A 219 21.31 -14.35 -7.29
C VAL A 219 21.56 -13.71 -8.65
N GLU A 220 22.24 -12.56 -8.69
CA GLU A 220 22.63 -11.91 -9.95
C GLU A 220 23.59 -12.76 -10.77
N SER A 221 24.61 -13.36 -10.15
CA SER A 221 25.51 -14.30 -10.83
C SER A 221 24.73 -15.48 -11.41
N LEU A 222 23.84 -16.10 -10.63
CA LEU A 222 23.04 -17.24 -11.09
C LEU A 222 22.13 -16.87 -12.27
N LYS A 223 21.54 -15.66 -12.26
CA LYS A 223 20.74 -15.16 -13.39
C LYS A 223 21.59 -15.01 -14.65
N GLN A 224 22.83 -14.54 -14.52
CA GLN A 224 23.76 -14.41 -15.66
C GLN A 224 24.14 -15.79 -16.21
N ASP A 225 24.46 -16.75 -15.35
CA ASP A 225 24.80 -18.11 -15.75
C ASP A 225 23.66 -18.79 -16.51
N VAL A 226 22.43 -18.70 -15.97
CA VAL A 226 21.22 -19.24 -16.62
C VAL A 226 20.99 -18.60 -17.99
N LYS A 227 21.22 -17.29 -18.09
CA LYS A 227 21.11 -16.57 -19.38
C LYS A 227 22.15 -17.07 -20.38
N MET A 228 23.40 -17.23 -19.97
CA MET A 228 24.47 -17.74 -20.84
C MET A 228 24.18 -19.16 -21.35
N ILE A 229 23.63 -20.03 -20.49
CA ILE A 229 23.24 -21.39 -20.89
C ILE A 229 22.14 -21.32 -21.96
N ARG A 230 21.10 -20.51 -21.73
CA ARG A 230 19.99 -20.36 -22.68
C ARG A 230 20.45 -19.83 -24.04
N ASP A 231 21.33 -18.83 -24.03
CA ASP A 231 21.85 -18.21 -25.26
C ASP A 231 22.82 -19.15 -26.03
N GLN A 232 23.29 -20.25 -25.42
CA GLN A 232 24.07 -21.31 -26.09
C GLN A 232 23.21 -22.42 -26.70
N GLU A 233 21.93 -22.54 -26.29
CA GLU A 233 20.99 -23.55 -26.79
C GLU A 233 20.14 -23.05 -27.98
N GLU A 234 20.16 -21.74 -28.28
CA GLU A 234 19.57 -21.11 -29.49
C GLU A 234 20.57 -21.00 -30.65
#